data_AF-A0A519ZQG2-F1
#
_entry.id   AF-A0A519ZQG2-F1
#
_cell.length_a   1.000
_cell.length_b   1.000
_cell.length_c   1.000
_cell.angle_alpha   90.00
_cell.angle_beta   90.00
_cell.angle_gamma   90.00
#
_symmetry.space_group_name_H-M   'P 1'
#
loop_
_entity.id
_entity.type
_entity.pdbx_description
1 polymer ?
#
loop_
_entity_poly.entity_id
_entity_poly.type
_entity_poly.pdbx_seq_one_letter_code
_entity_poly.pdbx_strand_id
1 'polypeptide(L)'
;MMAWWAVLGLGLGLIMLSALIWMRQDVTHGRAQALEDDLQRLAPLVARLRAGEAPTADVARQADHTLVAPLMHAMAEASRMRQQSLVAYQAQIVSAGLGEALTPGNLAMPAGRVSVRQTLNQLEAALQALATQDAAVQARLDASVQQWLRDVPQWGDPSARQSLAQSTASTAGTMATFFQTERDIVAQVLALLSYLDKIDKGVMLEGSGASQQLVFSKAADLEFYRSALMQLGYLGRHEQESLSKALQASGVHARRVGDLLAASAPSEAGDKR
;
A
#
# COMPACT_ATOMS: atom_id res chain seq x y z
N MET A 1 -77.06 -7.09 2.13
CA MET A 1 -75.96 -6.79 3.06
C MET A 1 -74.68 -7.39 2.50
N MET A 2 -73.70 -6.54 2.20
CA MET A 2 -72.23 -6.73 2.15
C MET A 2 -71.68 -7.99 1.43
N ALA A 3 -70.72 -7.94 0.49
CA ALA A 3 -69.61 -7.01 0.37
C ALA A 3 -69.06 -6.95 -1.06
N TRP A 4 -69.05 -5.74 -1.64
CA TRP A 4 -68.38 -5.35 -2.89
C TRP A 4 -66.95 -4.81 -2.62
N TRP A 5 -66.21 -5.41 -1.68
CA TRP A 5 -64.90 -4.86 -1.24
C TRP A 5 -63.66 -5.64 -1.70
N ALA A 6 -63.79 -6.73 -2.45
CA ALA A 6 -62.64 -7.56 -2.83
C ALA A 6 -61.90 -7.13 -4.11
N VAL A 7 -62.43 -6.18 -4.90
CA VAL A 7 -61.85 -5.79 -6.21
C VAL A 7 -60.95 -4.54 -6.14
N LEU A 8 -61.00 -3.78 -5.05
CA LEU A 8 -60.16 -2.57 -4.87
C LEU A 8 -58.78 -2.83 -4.23
N GLY A 9 -58.54 -4.02 -3.67
CA GLY A 9 -57.29 -4.35 -2.97
C GLY A 9 -56.13 -4.80 -3.87
N LEU A 10 -56.39 -5.28 -5.08
CA LEU A 10 -55.37 -5.77 -6.03
C LEU A 10 -54.86 -4.68 -7.00
N GLY A 11 -55.62 -3.61 -7.21
CA GLY A 11 -55.21 -2.48 -8.08
C GLY A 11 -54.19 -1.55 -7.42
N LEU A 12 -54.33 -1.28 -6.12
CA LEU A 12 -53.45 -0.34 -5.41
C LEU A 12 -52.04 -0.91 -5.13
N GLY A 13 -51.92 -2.23 -4.92
CA GLY A 13 -50.62 -2.88 -4.72
C GLY A 13 -49.76 -2.91 -5.99
N LEU A 14 -50.38 -3.05 -7.16
CA LEU A 14 -49.70 -3.03 -8.47
C LEU A 14 -49.32 -1.61 -8.90
N ILE A 15 -50.14 -0.60 -8.58
CA ILE A 15 -49.83 0.82 -8.85
C ILE A 15 -48.72 1.33 -7.92
N MET A 16 -48.68 0.91 -6.65
CA MET A 16 -47.57 1.29 -5.76
C MET A 16 -46.25 0.62 -6.14
N LEU A 17 -46.26 -0.64 -6.59
CA LEU A 17 -45.07 -1.32 -7.10
C LEU A 17 -44.57 -0.71 -8.42
N SER A 18 -45.47 -0.35 -9.33
CA SER A 18 -45.08 0.32 -10.58
C SER A 18 -44.61 1.76 -10.37
N ALA A 19 -45.17 2.49 -9.40
CA ALA A 19 -44.66 3.82 -8.99
C ALA A 19 -43.31 3.74 -8.26
N LEU A 20 -43.07 2.70 -7.44
CA LEU A 20 -41.76 2.46 -6.80
C LEU A 20 -40.71 2.01 -7.82
N ILE A 21 -41.09 1.25 -8.84
CA ILE A 21 -40.19 0.86 -9.94
C ILE A 21 -39.87 2.07 -10.82
N TRP A 22 -40.86 2.91 -11.15
CA TRP A 22 -40.65 4.15 -11.90
C TRP A 22 -39.83 5.19 -11.12
N MET A 23 -40.14 5.45 -9.85
CA MET A 23 -39.33 6.36 -9.01
C MET A 23 -37.90 5.86 -8.84
N ARG A 24 -37.70 4.54 -8.71
CA ARG A 24 -36.36 3.97 -8.61
C ARG A 24 -35.61 4.06 -9.95
N GLN A 25 -36.31 3.90 -11.07
CA GLN A 25 -35.74 4.08 -12.41
C GLN A 25 -35.32 5.54 -12.66
N ASP A 26 -36.17 6.53 -12.37
CA ASP A 26 -35.86 7.96 -12.54
C ASP A 26 -34.67 8.41 -11.66
N VAL A 27 -34.60 7.92 -10.40
CA VAL A 27 -33.46 8.22 -9.52
C VAL A 27 -32.17 7.56 -10.00
N THR A 28 -32.24 6.34 -10.57
CA THR A 28 -31.05 5.67 -11.11
C THR A 28 -30.53 6.31 -12.40
N HIS A 29 -31.43 6.78 -13.28
CA HIS A 29 -31.04 7.48 -14.52
C HIS A 29 -30.44 8.85 -14.22
N GLY A 30 -31.07 9.63 -13.32
CA GLY A 30 -30.54 10.93 -12.91
C GLY A 30 -29.16 10.84 -12.22
N ARG A 31 -28.92 9.78 -11.43
CA ARG A 31 -27.60 9.55 -10.82
C ARG A 31 -26.55 8.97 -11.78
N ALA A 32 -26.95 8.30 -12.85
CA ALA A 32 -26.04 7.86 -13.90
C ALA A 32 -25.56 9.07 -14.73
N GLN A 33 -26.47 9.96 -15.13
CA GLN A 33 -26.13 11.21 -15.81
C GLN A 33 -25.30 12.16 -14.94
N ALA A 34 -25.63 12.30 -13.65
CA ALA A 34 -24.81 13.11 -12.73
C ALA A 34 -23.37 12.59 -12.60
N LEU A 35 -23.18 11.26 -12.62
CA LEU A 35 -21.87 10.64 -12.59
C LEU A 35 -21.09 10.85 -13.89
N GLU A 36 -21.78 10.78 -15.03
CA GLU A 36 -21.22 11.06 -16.34
C GLU A 36 -20.75 12.51 -16.45
N ASP A 37 -21.59 13.47 -16.04
CA ASP A 37 -21.27 14.89 -15.98
C ASP A 37 -20.08 15.15 -15.04
N ASP A 38 -20.06 14.49 -13.87
CA ASP A 38 -18.96 14.58 -12.92
C ASP A 38 -17.65 14.05 -13.52
N LEU A 39 -17.67 12.90 -14.22
CA LEU A 39 -16.48 12.33 -14.86
C LEU A 39 -15.94 13.22 -15.98
N GLN A 40 -16.80 13.88 -16.75
CA GLN A 40 -16.39 14.86 -17.76
C GLN A 40 -15.73 16.09 -17.11
N ARG A 41 -16.30 16.62 -16.02
CA ARG A 41 -15.70 17.73 -15.25
C ARG A 41 -14.37 17.33 -14.61
N LEU A 42 -14.24 16.07 -14.21
CA LEU A 42 -13.04 15.51 -13.61
C LEU A 42 -12.02 14.96 -14.61
N ALA A 43 -12.25 15.09 -15.93
CA ALA A 43 -11.32 14.66 -16.97
C ALA A 43 -9.84 15.08 -16.73
N PRO A 44 -9.51 16.34 -16.36
CA PRO A 44 -8.11 16.71 -16.07
C PRO A 44 -7.54 15.98 -14.86
N LEU A 45 -8.37 15.68 -13.85
CA LEU A 45 -7.97 14.97 -12.64
C LEU A 45 -7.80 13.47 -12.93
N VAL A 46 -8.68 12.88 -13.74
CA VAL A 46 -8.54 11.50 -14.23
C VAL A 46 -7.26 11.35 -15.06
N ALA A 47 -6.90 12.32 -15.90
CA ALA A 47 -5.65 12.31 -16.65
C ALA A 47 -4.41 12.30 -15.72
N ARG A 48 -4.43 13.09 -14.64
CA ARG A 48 -3.35 13.09 -13.63
C ARG A 48 -3.24 11.77 -12.88
N LEU A 49 -4.37 11.19 -12.48
CA LEU A 49 -4.39 9.85 -11.90
C LEU A 49 -3.74 8.83 -12.84
N ARG A 50 -4.11 8.83 -14.13
CA ARG A 50 -3.53 7.95 -15.16
C ARG A 50 -2.04 8.17 -15.39
N ALA A 51 -1.56 9.41 -15.24
CA ALA A 51 -0.12 9.68 -15.22
C ALA A 51 0.60 9.02 -14.03
N GLY A 52 -0.14 8.61 -12.99
CA GLY A 52 0.37 7.99 -11.77
C GLY A 52 0.63 9.00 -10.66
N GLU A 53 0.08 10.21 -10.77
CA GLU A 53 0.13 11.18 -9.68
C GLU A 53 -0.77 10.70 -8.55
N ALA A 54 -0.17 10.39 -7.40
CA ALA A 54 -0.94 10.05 -6.22
C ALA A 54 -1.82 11.24 -5.81
N PRO A 55 -3.12 11.04 -5.55
CA PRO A 55 -4.01 12.14 -5.22
C PRO A 55 -3.54 12.84 -3.94
N THR A 56 -3.47 14.16 -3.99
CA THR A 56 -3.17 15.01 -2.82
C THR A 56 -4.47 15.54 -2.22
N ALA A 57 -4.39 16.19 -1.05
CA ALA A 57 -5.54 16.88 -0.47
C ALA A 57 -6.13 17.94 -1.42
N ASP A 58 -5.29 18.59 -2.23
CA ASP A 58 -5.73 19.59 -3.22
C ASP A 58 -6.48 18.93 -4.37
N VAL A 59 -6.00 17.78 -4.83
CA VAL A 59 -6.68 16.97 -5.86
C VAL A 59 -8.01 16.43 -5.33
N ALA A 60 -8.07 15.99 -4.07
CA ALA A 60 -9.32 15.55 -3.46
C ALA A 60 -10.33 16.70 -3.34
N ARG A 61 -9.87 17.91 -2.98
CA ARG A 61 -10.72 19.12 -2.95
C ARG A 61 -11.28 19.51 -4.31
N GLN A 62 -10.55 19.28 -5.40
CA GLN A 62 -11.05 19.52 -6.76
C GLN A 62 -12.19 18.57 -7.15
N ALA A 63 -12.27 17.41 -6.49
CA ALA A 63 -13.38 16.47 -6.66
C ALA A 63 -14.53 16.72 -5.67
N ASP A 64 -14.43 17.72 -4.78
CA ASP A 64 -15.52 18.05 -3.86
C ASP A 64 -16.79 18.36 -4.65
N HIS A 65 -17.93 17.94 -4.08
CA HIS A 65 -19.25 18.02 -4.71
C HIS A 65 -19.52 17.06 -5.87
N THR A 66 -18.59 16.13 -6.17
CA THR A 66 -18.82 15.05 -7.14
C THR A 66 -19.11 13.72 -6.44
N LEU A 67 -19.70 12.77 -7.18
CA LEU A 67 -19.90 11.40 -6.70
C LEU A 67 -18.58 10.65 -6.46
N VAL A 68 -17.46 11.09 -7.03
CA VAL A 68 -16.14 10.45 -6.89
C VAL A 68 -15.35 10.99 -5.68
N ALA A 69 -15.81 12.08 -5.05
CA ALA A 69 -15.12 12.73 -3.94
C ALA A 69 -14.71 11.76 -2.81
N PRO A 70 -15.59 10.84 -2.32
CA PRO A 70 -15.22 9.94 -1.23
C PRO A 70 -14.04 9.03 -1.57
N LEU A 71 -13.97 8.56 -2.83
CA LEU A 71 -12.87 7.74 -3.32
C LEU A 71 -11.57 8.53 -3.39
N MET A 72 -11.61 9.77 -3.90
CA MET A 72 -10.44 10.64 -4.01
C MET A 72 -9.87 11.02 -2.65
N HIS A 73 -10.73 11.34 -1.68
CA HIS A 73 -10.33 11.63 -0.30
C HIS A 73 -9.67 10.42 0.36
N ALA A 74 -10.27 9.22 0.22
CA ALA A 74 -9.71 8.00 0.80
C ALA A 74 -8.32 7.66 0.21
N MET A 75 -8.15 7.81 -1.10
CA MET A 75 -6.86 7.59 -1.76
C MET A 75 -5.81 8.62 -1.34
N ALA A 76 -6.20 9.89 -1.23
CA ALA A 76 -5.28 10.95 -0.82
C ALA A 76 -4.82 10.78 0.63
N GLU A 77 -5.74 10.43 1.54
CA GLU A 77 -5.44 10.13 2.93
C GLU A 77 -4.51 8.91 3.04
N ALA A 78 -4.83 7.82 2.34
CA ALA A 78 -4.02 6.60 2.36
C ALA A 78 -2.60 6.84 1.82
N SER A 79 -2.48 7.57 0.70
CA SER A 79 -1.19 7.93 0.11
C SER A 79 -0.34 8.74 1.08
N ARG A 80 -0.93 9.80 1.67
CA ARG A 80 -0.26 10.65 2.65
C ARG A 80 0.21 9.86 3.86
N MET A 81 -0.65 9.04 4.45
CA MET A 81 -0.31 8.25 5.64
C MET A 81 0.83 7.27 5.36
N ARG A 82 0.79 6.57 4.23
CA ARG A 82 1.88 5.65 3.82
C ARG A 82 3.20 6.39 3.63
N GLN A 83 3.19 7.50 2.90
CA GLN A 83 4.40 8.28 2.66
C GLN A 83 4.99 8.80 3.99
N GLN A 84 4.16 9.34 4.89
CA GLN A 84 4.61 9.79 6.20
C GLN A 84 5.21 8.66 7.03
N SER A 85 4.58 7.48 7.01
CA SER A 85 5.03 6.32 7.79
C SER A 85 6.34 5.75 7.25
N LEU A 86 6.50 5.67 5.92
CA LEU A 86 7.74 5.23 5.27
C LEU A 86 8.90 6.20 5.53
N VAL A 87 8.66 7.51 5.48
CA VAL A 87 9.69 8.52 5.80
C VAL A 87 10.08 8.45 7.28
N ALA A 88 9.11 8.26 8.19
CA ALA A 88 9.39 8.10 9.61
C ALA A 88 10.23 6.84 9.89
N TYR A 89 9.94 5.73 9.20
CA TYR A 89 10.72 4.49 9.30
C TYR A 89 12.16 4.67 8.77
N GLN A 90 12.33 5.32 7.61
CA GLN A 90 13.67 5.62 7.08
C GLN A 90 14.49 6.50 8.04
N ALA A 91 13.86 7.50 8.66
CA ALA A 91 14.52 8.33 9.67
C ALA A 91 14.95 7.52 10.90
N GLN A 92 14.15 6.52 11.31
CA GLN A 92 14.50 5.59 12.38
C GLN A 92 15.67 4.67 11.99
N ILE A 93 15.73 4.17 10.75
CA ILE A 93 16.89 3.40 10.25
C ILE A 93 18.17 4.22 10.35
N VAL A 94 18.14 5.46 9.87
CA VAL A 94 19.30 6.37 9.92
C VAL A 94 19.70 6.66 11.36
N SER A 95 18.73 6.96 12.23
CA SER A 95 18.98 7.23 13.65
C SER A 95 19.47 6.01 14.43
N ALA A 96 19.04 4.81 14.06
CA ALA A 96 19.48 3.57 14.69
C ALA A 96 20.93 3.23 14.34
N GLY A 97 21.45 3.77 13.23
CA GLY A 97 22.86 3.67 12.87
C GLY A 97 23.33 2.24 12.65
N LEU A 98 22.50 1.35 12.10
CA LEU A 98 22.86 -0.07 11.94
C LEU A 98 24.14 -0.25 11.12
N GLY A 99 24.36 0.58 10.10
CA GLY A 99 25.60 0.59 9.32
C GLY A 99 26.85 0.95 10.14
N GLU A 100 26.69 1.84 11.14
CA GLU A 100 27.76 2.21 12.08
C GLU A 100 27.93 1.14 13.18
N ALA A 101 26.89 0.37 13.46
CA ALA A 101 26.91 -0.72 14.42
C ALA A 101 27.57 -1.98 13.84
N LEU A 102 27.41 -2.28 12.54
CA LEU A 102 27.96 -3.46 11.85
C LEU A 102 29.45 -3.31 11.47
N THR A 103 30.28 -2.92 12.42
CA THR A 103 31.73 -2.79 12.24
C THR A 103 32.48 -4.04 12.68
N PRO A 104 33.67 -4.33 12.11
CA PRO A 104 34.52 -5.42 12.57
C PRO A 104 34.78 -5.41 14.09
N GLY A 105 35.00 -4.22 14.68
CA GLY A 105 35.19 -4.08 16.13
C GLY A 105 33.98 -4.57 16.94
N ASN A 106 32.77 -4.17 16.55
CA ASN A 106 31.55 -4.61 17.23
C ASN A 106 31.24 -6.09 17.01
N LEU A 107 31.55 -6.63 15.83
CA LEU A 107 31.32 -8.03 15.49
C LEU A 107 32.31 -8.98 16.19
N ALA A 108 33.57 -8.55 16.38
CA ALA A 108 34.58 -9.35 17.07
C ALA A 108 34.29 -9.52 18.57
N MET A 109 33.69 -8.51 19.21
CA MET A 109 33.48 -8.49 20.66
C MET A 109 32.07 -8.90 21.07
N PRO A 110 31.88 -9.74 22.12
CA PRO A 110 30.56 -10.11 22.62
C PRO A 110 29.66 -8.91 22.97
N ALA A 111 30.21 -7.90 23.66
CA ALA A 111 29.47 -6.70 24.04
C ALA A 111 29.02 -5.88 22.82
N GLY A 112 29.84 -5.83 21.76
CA GLY A 112 29.48 -5.18 20.51
C GLY A 112 28.32 -5.92 19.81
N ARG A 113 28.36 -7.26 19.77
CA ARG A 113 27.28 -8.07 19.22
C ARG A 113 25.96 -7.89 19.97
N VAL A 114 26.00 -7.77 21.30
CA VAL A 114 24.81 -7.44 22.12
C VAL A 114 24.23 -6.08 21.73
N SER A 115 25.08 -5.06 21.56
CA SER A 115 24.64 -3.73 21.11
C SER A 115 23.96 -3.79 19.75
N VAL A 116 24.54 -4.49 18.77
CA VAL A 116 23.94 -4.68 17.45
C VAL A 116 22.57 -5.37 17.55
N ARG A 117 22.42 -6.41 18.38
CA ARG A 117 21.12 -7.06 18.61
C ARG A 117 20.09 -6.10 19.19
N GLN A 118 20.49 -5.23 20.10
CA GLN A 118 19.59 -4.22 20.67
C GLN A 118 19.09 -3.25 19.60
N THR A 119 19.97 -2.77 18.71
CA THR A 119 19.59 -1.95 17.56
C THR A 119 18.63 -2.70 16.62
N LEU A 120 18.91 -3.96 16.30
CA LEU A 120 18.03 -4.79 15.46
C LEU A 120 16.64 -4.97 16.07
N ASN A 121 16.56 -5.20 17.39
CA ASN A 121 15.27 -5.34 18.09
C ASN A 121 14.45 -4.03 18.01
N GLN A 122 15.11 -2.87 18.09
CA GLN A 122 14.44 -1.57 17.92
C GLN A 122 13.91 -1.40 16.50
N LEU A 123 14.69 -1.77 15.48
CA LEU A 123 14.28 -1.71 14.09
C LEU A 123 13.15 -2.70 13.77
N GLU A 124 13.18 -3.90 14.33
CA GLU A 124 12.11 -4.89 14.17
C GLU A 124 10.79 -4.38 14.78
N ALA A 125 10.85 -3.76 15.97
CA ALA A 125 9.69 -3.14 16.58
C ALA A 125 9.13 -1.98 15.73
N ALA A 126 10.01 -1.14 15.17
CA ALA A 126 9.64 -0.07 14.25
C ALA A 126 8.98 -0.61 12.97
N LEU A 127 9.56 -1.65 12.37
CA LEU A 127 9.03 -2.31 11.18
C LEU A 127 7.65 -2.92 11.46
N GLN A 128 7.46 -3.55 12.62
CA GLN A 128 6.18 -4.11 13.02
C GLN A 128 5.11 -3.03 13.26
N ALA A 129 5.50 -1.89 13.83
CA ALA A 129 4.62 -0.74 13.97
C ALA A 129 4.20 -0.19 12.60
N LEU A 130 5.15 -0.05 11.66
CA LEU A 130 4.88 0.37 10.29
C LEU A 130 3.93 -0.61 9.57
N ALA A 131 4.17 -1.91 9.66
CA ALA A 131 3.30 -2.93 9.06
C ALA A 131 1.88 -2.88 9.62
N THR A 132 1.73 -2.63 10.93
CA THR A 132 0.43 -2.47 11.59
C THR A 132 -0.30 -1.21 11.09
N GLN A 133 0.43 -0.09 10.95
CA GLN A 133 -0.11 1.16 10.42
C GLN A 133 -0.54 1.01 8.95
N ASP A 134 0.28 0.39 8.10
CA ASP A 134 -0.08 0.16 6.69
C ASP A 134 -1.29 -0.76 6.55
N ALA A 135 -1.39 -1.82 7.36
CA ALA A 135 -2.57 -2.68 7.38
C ALA A 135 -3.86 -1.91 7.75
N ALA A 136 -3.78 -0.99 8.71
CA ALA A 136 -4.91 -0.14 9.08
C ALA A 136 -5.29 0.85 7.96
N VAL A 137 -4.29 1.46 7.31
CA VAL A 137 -4.51 2.34 6.14
C VAL A 137 -5.16 1.57 5.00
N GLN A 138 -4.65 0.37 4.71
CA GLN A 138 -5.17 -0.51 3.67
C GLN A 138 -6.63 -0.92 3.96
N ALA A 139 -6.93 -1.37 5.18
CA ALA A 139 -8.29 -1.74 5.57
C ALA A 139 -9.28 -0.57 5.44
N ARG A 140 -8.84 0.65 5.79
CA ARG A 140 -9.66 1.86 5.64
C ARG A 140 -9.91 2.19 4.16
N LEU A 141 -8.87 2.11 3.33
CA LEU A 141 -9.00 2.32 1.88
C LEU A 141 -9.95 1.30 1.25
N ASP A 142 -9.83 0.01 1.61
CA ASP A 142 -10.71 -1.06 1.15
C ASP A 142 -12.16 -0.80 1.56
N ALA A 143 -12.40 -0.41 2.81
CA ALA A 143 -13.73 -0.06 3.30
C ALA A 143 -14.31 1.14 2.54
N SER A 144 -13.52 2.17 2.25
CA SER A 144 -13.95 3.32 1.46
C SER A 144 -14.30 2.97 0.02
N VAL A 145 -13.50 2.12 -0.65
CA VAL A 145 -13.80 1.63 -2.01
C VAL A 145 -15.09 0.83 -2.02
N GLN A 146 -15.27 -0.09 -1.07
CA GLN A 146 -16.49 -0.91 -0.97
C GLN A 146 -17.72 -0.06 -0.64
N GLN A 147 -17.58 0.93 0.24
CA GLN A 147 -18.65 1.87 0.54
C GLN A 147 -19.07 2.64 -0.72
N TRP A 148 -18.10 3.21 -1.43
CA TRP A 148 -18.37 3.96 -2.66
C TRP A 148 -19.05 3.10 -3.73
N LEU A 149 -18.59 1.87 -3.93
CA LEU A 149 -19.23 0.92 -4.86
C LEU A 149 -20.69 0.62 -4.47
N ARG A 150 -21.02 0.56 -3.17
CA ARG A 150 -22.40 0.39 -2.69
C ARG A 150 -23.26 1.63 -2.94
N ASP A 151 -22.69 2.83 -2.75
CA ASP A 151 -23.40 4.10 -2.88
C ASP A 151 -23.60 4.52 -4.35
N VAL A 152 -22.74 4.04 -5.25
CA VAL A 152 -22.79 4.27 -6.70
C VAL A 152 -22.96 2.94 -7.46
N PRO A 153 -24.11 2.24 -7.32
CA PRO A 153 -24.33 0.92 -7.93
C PRO A 153 -24.34 0.94 -9.47
N GLN A 154 -24.59 2.11 -10.06
CA GLN A 154 -24.64 2.33 -11.50
C GLN A 154 -23.26 2.60 -12.14
N TRP A 155 -22.20 2.77 -11.35
CA TRP A 155 -20.85 2.99 -11.90
C TRP A 155 -20.26 1.69 -12.42
N GLY A 156 -19.82 1.73 -13.69
CA GLY A 156 -19.07 0.67 -14.35
C GLY A 156 -19.88 -0.60 -14.60
N ASP A 157 -19.40 -1.44 -15.49
CA ASP A 157 -19.90 -2.80 -15.60
C ASP A 157 -19.44 -3.65 -14.39
N PRO A 158 -20.00 -4.87 -14.19
CA PRO A 158 -19.60 -5.74 -13.08
C PRO A 158 -18.09 -6.02 -13.02
N SER A 159 -17.40 -6.05 -14.16
CA SER A 159 -15.97 -6.34 -14.25
C SER A 159 -15.11 -5.15 -13.81
N ALA A 160 -15.50 -3.93 -14.16
CA ALA A 160 -14.84 -2.70 -13.71
C ALA A 160 -15.02 -2.50 -12.20
N ARG A 161 -16.20 -2.82 -11.67
CA ARG A 161 -16.50 -2.79 -10.23
C ARG A 161 -15.64 -3.78 -9.45
N GLN A 162 -15.54 -5.02 -9.96
CA GLN A 162 -14.65 -6.03 -9.38
C GLN A 162 -13.18 -5.61 -9.46
N SER A 163 -12.76 -5.02 -10.58
CA SER A 163 -11.39 -4.53 -10.77
C SER A 163 -11.06 -3.38 -9.83
N LEU A 164 -12.00 -2.47 -9.56
CA LEU A 164 -11.81 -1.41 -8.58
C LEU A 164 -11.71 -1.97 -7.16
N ALA A 165 -12.61 -2.90 -6.80
CA ALA A 165 -12.57 -3.59 -5.51
C ALA A 165 -11.25 -4.35 -5.28
N GLN A 166 -10.61 -4.84 -6.34
CA GLN A 166 -9.31 -5.52 -6.27
C GLN A 166 -8.11 -4.57 -6.47
N SER A 167 -8.33 -3.32 -6.84
CA SER A 167 -7.26 -2.38 -7.22
C SER A 167 -6.30 -2.06 -6.09
N THR A 168 -6.78 -2.16 -4.85
CA THR A 168 -6.03 -1.88 -3.63
C THR A 168 -5.12 -3.04 -3.23
N ALA A 169 -5.39 -4.27 -3.69
CA ALA A 169 -4.61 -5.47 -3.35
C ALA A 169 -3.17 -5.41 -3.89
N SER A 170 -2.95 -4.78 -5.05
CA SER A 170 -1.60 -4.59 -5.59
C SER A 170 -0.73 -3.70 -4.70
N THR A 171 -1.32 -2.69 -4.05
CA THR A 171 -0.59 -1.81 -3.12
C THR A 171 -0.20 -2.56 -1.86
N ALA A 172 -1.12 -3.36 -1.31
CA ALA A 172 -0.84 -4.23 -0.17
C ALA A 172 0.27 -5.25 -0.48
N GLY A 173 0.27 -5.85 -1.67
CA GLY A 173 1.33 -6.80 -2.09
C GLY A 173 2.71 -6.16 -2.18
N THR A 174 2.81 -4.93 -2.68
CA THR A 174 4.07 -4.18 -2.75
C THR A 174 4.62 -3.88 -1.35
N MET A 175 3.77 -3.39 -0.43
CA MET A 175 4.16 -3.13 0.95
C MET A 175 4.58 -4.41 1.69
N ALA A 176 3.85 -5.51 1.49
CA ALA A 176 4.20 -6.81 2.05
C ALA A 176 5.58 -7.30 1.58
N THR A 177 5.92 -7.09 0.31
CA THR A 177 7.25 -7.45 -0.25
C THR A 177 8.36 -6.64 0.40
N PHE A 178 8.14 -5.33 0.61
CA PHE A 178 9.06 -4.46 1.35
C PHE A 178 9.26 -4.96 2.79
N PHE A 179 8.18 -5.20 3.53
CA PHE A 179 8.27 -5.71 4.91
C PHE A 179 8.98 -7.05 5.01
N GLN A 180 8.76 -7.95 4.04
CA GLN A 180 9.46 -9.22 4.02
C GLN A 180 10.96 -9.03 3.80
N THR A 181 11.36 -8.16 2.88
CA THR A 181 12.78 -7.87 2.60
C THR A 181 13.49 -7.33 3.84
N GLU A 182 12.87 -6.40 4.55
CA GLU A 182 13.39 -5.84 5.81
C GLU A 182 13.56 -6.93 6.89
N ARG A 183 12.56 -7.81 7.05
CA ARG A 183 12.64 -8.95 7.99
C ARG A 183 13.75 -9.92 7.62
N ASP A 184 13.95 -10.19 6.33
CA ASP A 184 14.99 -11.09 5.85
C ASP A 184 16.39 -10.51 6.14
N ILE A 185 16.56 -9.17 6.03
CA ILE A 185 17.80 -8.48 6.45
C ILE A 185 18.04 -8.68 7.95
N VAL A 186 17.04 -8.39 8.79
CA VAL A 186 17.15 -8.54 10.24
C VAL A 186 17.51 -9.99 10.59
N ALA A 187 16.82 -10.98 10.01
CA ALA A 187 17.09 -12.39 10.23
C ALA A 187 18.52 -12.79 9.82
N GLN A 188 19.00 -12.30 8.67
CA GLN A 188 20.34 -12.58 8.18
C GLN A 188 21.42 -11.99 9.09
N VAL A 189 21.23 -10.77 9.62
CA VAL A 189 22.16 -10.18 10.59
C VAL A 189 22.11 -10.95 11.91
N LEU A 190 20.94 -11.32 12.42
CA LEU A 190 20.82 -12.14 13.64
C LEU A 190 21.49 -13.51 13.49
N ALA A 191 21.38 -14.14 12.32
CA ALA A 191 22.06 -15.40 12.00
C ALA A 191 23.59 -15.21 12.04
N LEU A 192 24.10 -14.13 11.46
CA LEU A 192 25.52 -13.77 11.51
C LEU A 192 26.00 -13.59 12.96
N LEU A 193 25.29 -12.80 13.77
CA LEU A 193 25.65 -12.57 15.17
C LEU A 193 25.65 -13.87 15.98
N SER A 194 24.66 -14.73 15.76
CA SER A 194 24.54 -16.02 16.47
C SER A 194 25.64 -17.00 16.06
N TYR A 195 26.09 -16.94 14.81
CA TYR A 195 27.25 -17.69 14.37
C TYR A 195 28.54 -17.19 15.02
N LEU A 196 28.74 -15.87 15.07
CA LEU A 196 29.89 -15.24 15.73
C LEU A 196 29.95 -15.58 17.22
N ASP A 197 28.81 -15.60 17.91
CA ASP A 197 28.72 -16.05 19.31
C ASP A 197 29.11 -17.51 19.50
N LYS A 198 28.80 -18.38 18.52
CA LYS A 198 29.18 -19.80 18.57
C LYS A 198 30.67 -20.01 18.40
N ILE A 199 31.34 -19.20 17.56
CA ILE A 199 32.76 -19.35 17.29
C ILE A 199 33.64 -18.52 18.22
N ASP A 200 33.12 -17.45 18.83
CA ASP A 200 33.73 -16.50 19.79
C ASP A 200 35.27 -16.40 19.78
N LYS A 201 35.98 -17.38 20.34
CA LYS A 201 37.46 -17.46 20.33
C LYS A 201 38.08 -17.67 18.94
N GLY A 202 37.28 -18.01 17.95
CA GLY A 202 37.67 -18.30 16.59
C GLY A 202 37.66 -17.09 15.67
N VAL A 203 37.26 -15.92 16.16
CA VAL A 203 37.32 -14.64 15.44
C VAL A 203 38.14 -13.64 16.24
N MET A 204 39.05 -12.94 15.55
CA MET A 204 39.89 -11.89 16.13
C MET A 204 39.83 -10.64 15.25
N LEU A 205 40.27 -9.53 15.82
CA LEU A 205 40.38 -8.24 15.13
C LEU A 205 41.84 -8.00 14.81
N GLU A 206 42.17 -7.79 13.54
CA GLU A 206 43.50 -7.31 13.11
C GLU A 206 43.38 -5.92 12.48
N GLY A 207 44.47 -5.14 12.54
CA GLY A 207 44.52 -3.77 12.01
C GLY A 207 44.20 -2.70 13.06
N SER A 208 44.26 -1.44 12.64
CA SER A 208 44.09 -0.27 13.52
C SER A 208 43.19 0.78 12.89
N GLY A 209 42.21 1.29 13.64
CA GLY A 209 41.29 2.31 13.14
C GLY A 209 40.45 1.82 11.95
N ALA A 210 40.47 2.55 10.84
CA ALA A 210 39.65 2.24 9.66
C ALA A 210 40.08 0.97 8.88
N SER A 211 41.24 0.38 9.19
CA SER A 211 41.73 -0.85 8.55
C SER A 211 41.43 -2.13 9.34
N GLN A 212 40.55 -2.05 10.33
CA GLN A 212 40.15 -3.22 11.13
C GLN A 212 39.48 -4.29 10.27
N GLN A 213 39.90 -5.55 10.45
CA GLN A 213 39.37 -6.71 9.76
C GLN A 213 39.11 -7.86 10.72
N LEU A 214 38.06 -8.63 10.44
CA LEU A 214 37.79 -9.88 11.15
C LEU A 214 38.69 -10.96 10.56
N VAL A 215 39.50 -11.57 11.43
CA VAL A 215 40.37 -12.70 11.11
C VAL A 215 39.82 -13.94 11.77
N PHE A 216 39.63 -14.99 10.98
CA PHE A 216 39.00 -16.23 11.41
C PHE A 216 40.04 -17.34 11.52
N SER A 217 39.99 -18.08 12.63
CA SER A 217 40.88 -19.21 12.90
C SER A 217 40.67 -20.41 11.97
N LYS A 218 39.48 -20.53 11.37
CA LYS A 218 39.13 -21.62 10.44
C LYS A 218 38.64 -21.04 9.11
N ALA A 219 39.03 -21.70 8.02
CA ALA A 219 38.59 -21.34 6.67
C ALA A 219 37.06 -21.40 6.51
N ALA A 220 36.40 -22.40 7.13
CA ALA A 220 34.95 -22.54 7.09
C ALA A 220 34.21 -21.35 7.74
N ASP A 221 34.76 -20.77 8.80
CA ASP A 221 34.15 -19.63 9.50
C ASP A 221 34.24 -18.36 8.66
N LEU A 222 35.36 -18.17 7.96
CA LEU A 222 35.53 -17.10 6.97
C LEU A 222 34.59 -17.27 5.76
N GLU A 223 34.40 -18.50 5.28
CA GLU A 223 33.48 -18.80 4.18
C GLU A 223 32.04 -18.48 4.56
N PHE A 224 31.60 -18.89 5.75
CA PHE A 224 30.29 -18.53 6.27
C PHE A 224 30.12 -17.00 6.35
N TYR A 225 31.11 -16.29 6.91
CA TYR A 225 31.09 -14.84 7.00
C TYR A 225 30.94 -14.16 5.62
N ARG A 226 31.73 -14.60 4.63
CA ARG A 226 31.65 -14.08 3.26
C ARG A 226 30.29 -14.37 2.61
N SER A 227 29.75 -15.57 2.80
CA SER A 227 28.43 -15.94 2.31
C SER A 227 27.34 -15.05 2.92
N ALA A 228 27.40 -14.81 4.24
CA ALA A 228 26.50 -13.91 4.93
C ALA A 228 26.58 -12.47 4.40
N LEU A 229 27.78 -11.93 4.18
CA LEU A 229 27.96 -10.60 3.58
C LEU A 229 27.42 -10.51 2.15
N MET A 230 27.64 -11.54 1.33
CA MET A 230 27.10 -11.59 -0.02
C MET A 230 25.57 -11.60 -0.02
N GLN A 231 24.96 -12.36 0.90
CA GLN A 231 23.51 -12.40 1.07
C GLN A 231 22.96 -11.05 1.54
N LEU A 232 23.61 -10.41 2.51
CA LEU A 232 23.24 -9.05 2.94
C LEU A 232 23.36 -8.04 1.80
N GLY A 233 24.40 -8.13 0.97
CA GLY A 233 24.55 -7.29 -0.22
C GLY A 233 23.46 -7.53 -1.28
N TYR A 234 22.98 -8.76 -1.43
CA TYR A 234 21.83 -9.08 -2.27
C TYR A 234 20.54 -8.48 -1.70
N LEU A 235 20.28 -8.70 -0.41
CA LEU A 235 19.11 -8.18 0.28
C LEU A 235 19.06 -6.66 0.27
N GLY A 236 20.19 -5.96 0.47
CA GLY A 236 20.24 -4.49 0.42
C GLY A 236 19.92 -3.91 -0.96
N ARG A 237 20.22 -4.61 -2.07
CA ARG A 237 19.76 -4.20 -3.39
C ARG A 237 18.25 -4.39 -3.55
N HIS A 238 17.73 -5.50 -3.04
CA HIS A 238 16.30 -5.80 -3.06
C HIS A 238 15.50 -4.85 -2.16
N GLU A 239 16.08 -4.40 -1.05
CA GLU A 239 15.54 -3.38 -0.14
C GLU A 239 15.35 -2.06 -0.89
N GLN A 240 16.39 -1.57 -1.57
CA GLN A 240 16.30 -0.34 -2.37
C GLN A 240 15.21 -0.43 -3.45
N GLU A 241 15.12 -1.56 -4.14
CA GLU A 241 14.10 -1.78 -5.17
C GLU A 241 12.69 -1.83 -4.56
N SER A 242 12.51 -2.59 -3.48
CA SER A 242 11.21 -2.74 -2.80
C SER A 242 10.76 -1.45 -2.13
N LEU A 243 11.67 -0.67 -1.56
CA LEU A 243 11.40 0.65 -1.01
C LEU A 243 10.96 1.64 -2.10
N SER A 244 11.66 1.67 -3.22
CA SER A 244 11.28 2.50 -4.38
C SER A 244 9.87 2.13 -4.87
N LYS A 245 9.58 0.83 -4.99
CA LYS A 245 8.23 0.34 -5.33
C LYS A 245 7.19 0.72 -4.29
N ALA A 246 7.50 0.61 -3.00
CA ALA A 246 6.62 0.99 -1.90
C ALA A 246 6.26 2.48 -1.94
N LEU A 247 7.24 3.35 -2.20
CA LEU A 247 7.02 4.79 -2.39
C LEU A 247 6.16 5.10 -3.61
N GLN A 248 6.25 4.28 -4.67
CA GLN A 248 5.46 4.43 -5.89
C GLN A 248 4.07 3.75 -5.82
N ALA A 249 3.80 2.94 -4.80
CA ALA A 249 2.62 2.08 -4.75
C ALA A 249 1.30 2.87 -4.78
N SER A 250 1.27 4.07 -4.18
CA SER A 250 0.13 4.99 -4.26
C SER A 250 -0.10 5.54 -5.67
N GLY A 251 0.97 5.81 -6.43
CA GLY A 251 0.88 6.27 -7.82
C GLY A 251 0.42 5.17 -8.78
N VAL A 252 0.87 3.93 -8.55
CA VAL A 252 0.37 2.75 -9.30
C VAL A 252 -1.12 2.54 -9.04
N HIS A 253 -1.56 2.67 -7.79
CA HIS A 253 -2.98 2.59 -7.44
C HIS A 253 -3.78 3.73 -8.10
N ALA A 254 -3.27 4.96 -8.03
CA ALA A 254 -3.86 6.12 -8.69
C ALA A 254 -4.06 5.89 -10.19
N ARG A 255 -3.04 5.37 -10.89
CA ARG A 255 -3.12 5.04 -12.31
C ARG A 255 -4.23 4.05 -12.60
N ARG A 256 -4.29 2.96 -11.84
CA ARG A 256 -5.32 1.93 -12.03
C ARG A 256 -6.73 2.47 -11.80
N VAL A 257 -6.94 3.29 -10.78
CA VAL A 257 -8.23 3.95 -10.54
C VAL A 257 -8.56 4.93 -11.67
N GLY A 258 -7.59 5.74 -12.11
CA GLY A 258 -7.76 6.65 -13.24
C GLY A 258 -8.15 5.94 -14.54
N ASP A 259 -7.52 4.80 -14.84
CA ASP A 259 -7.86 3.99 -16.02
C ASP A 259 -9.29 3.43 -15.93
N LEU A 260 -9.70 2.97 -14.75
CA LEU A 260 -11.07 2.47 -14.51
C LEU A 260 -12.13 3.58 -14.61
N LEU A 261 -11.83 4.77 -14.07
CA LEU A 261 -12.72 5.93 -14.18
C LEU A 261 -12.85 6.41 -15.63
N ALA A 262 -11.74 6.45 -16.38
CA ALA A 262 -11.74 6.83 -17.79
C ALA A 262 -12.51 5.84 -18.68
N ALA A 263 -12.37 4.54 -18.43
CA ALA A 263 -13.10 3.51 -19.18
C ALA A 263 -14.62 3.56 -18.95
N SER A 264 -15.05 4.18 -17.84
CA SER A 264 -16.46 4.33 -17.48
C SER A 264 -17.07 5.64 -17.98
N ALA A 265 -16.26 6.57 -18.51
CA ALA A 265 -16.75 7.77 -19.16
C ALA A 265 -17.17 7.42 -20.60
N PRO A 266 -18.31 7.93 -21.09
CA PRO A 266 -18.72 7.71 -22.47
C PRO A 266 -17.65 8.26 -23.41
N SER A 267 -17.23 7.42 -24.33
CA SER A 267 -16.35 7.78 -25.43
C SER A 267 -17.01 8.90 -26.27
N GLU A 268 -16.40 10.08 -26.30
CA GLU A 268 -16.57 11.01 -27.43
C GLU A 268 -15.99 10.36 -28.71
N ALA A 269 -16.72 9.41 -29.29
CA ALA A 269 -16.43 8.87 -30.63
C ALA A 269 -17.74 8.40 -31.25
N GLY A 270 -18.64 9.36 -31.48
CA GLY A 270 -19.96 9.06 -31.99
C GLY A 270 -20.67 10.24 -32.62
N ASP A 271 -19.96 11.26 -33.13
CA ASP A 271 -20.62 12.18 -34.07
C ASP A 271 -19.64 12.97 -34.96
N LYS A 272 -19.34 12.40 -36.13
CA LYS A 272 -19.24 13.13 -37.40
C LYS A 272 -19.71 12.17 -38.50
N ARG A 273 -21.01 12.13 -38.72
CA ARG A 273 -21.57 11.79 -40.04
C ARG A 273 -21.51 13.01 -40.94
#